data_AF-A0A7J6TPH4-F1
#
_entry.id   AF-A0A7J6TPH4-F1
#
_cell.length_a   1.000
_cell.length_b   1.000
_cell.length_c   1.000
_cell.angle_alpha   90.00
_cell.angle_beta   90.00
_cell.angle_gamma   90.00
#
_symmetry.space_group_name_H-M   'P 1'
#
loop_
_entity.id
_entity.type
_entity.pdbx_description
1 polymer ?
#
loop_
_entity_poly.entity_id
_entity_poly.type
_entity_poly.pdbx_seq_one_letter_code
_entity_poly.pdbx_strand_id
1 'polypeptide(L)'
;ALQRLKTLPRPIQEKLKLWKKLLEYVGDDADEPKYREAVKHLNLPKAMLHLFPTAYSACLWNRLASRRIRDGGLCVRVGDLVAVGAGANFERLKRVESDEEACQYTINDIRSPQLGLQREGICPARDAGVDVQQLYGDLVEDSIERGEAPARAREELKHDLTELLACRIRNVSIARPLVVKPLAMSARQEIGKSPMERPNLILEFYLPRGSYATSLLREIGVADPSSAVQK
;
A
#
# COMPACT_ATOMS: atom_id res chain seq x y z
N ALA A 1 1.88 5.12 -29.43
CA ALA A 1 1.78 3.86 -28.65
C ALA A 1 1.14 2.70 -29.42
N LEU A 2 0.03 2.93 -30.14
CA LEU A 2 -0.71 1.87 -30.87
C LEU A 2 0.12 1.12 -31.92
N GLN A 3 1.03 1.79 -32.62
CA GLN A 3 1.94 1.14 -33.58
C GLN A 3 2.86 0.11 -32.89
N ARG A 4 3.37 0.43 -31.70
CA ARG A 4 4.21 -0.51 -30.91
C ARG A 4 3.43 -1.72 -30.40
N LEU A 5 2.13 -1.59 -30.13
CA LEU A 5 1.31 -2.74 -29.74
C LEU A 5 1.15 -3.74 -30.90
N LYS A 6 1.09 -3.26 -32.14
CA LYS A 6 0.95 -4.12 -33.34
C LYS A 6 2.18 -4.98 -33.61
N THR A 7 3.36 -4.58 -33.10
CA THR A 7 4.63 -5.30 -33.29
C THR A 7 4.88 -6.38 -32.25
N LEU A 8 4.04 -6.52 -31.21
CA LEU A 8 4.21 -7.51 -30.15
C LEU A 8 3.72 -8.91 -30.57
N PRO A 9 4.21 -10.00 -29.95
CA PRO A 9 3.65 -11.35 -30.15
C PRO A 9 2.14 -11.42 -29.87
N ARG A 10 1.38 -12.20 -30.66
CA ARG A 10 -0.09 -12.36 -30.51
C ARG A 10 -0.54 -12.64 -29.07
N PRO A 11 0.09 -13.55 -28.28
CA PRO A 11 -0.33 -13.80 -26.90
C PRO A 11 -0.22 -12.57 -25.99
N ILE A 12 0.74 -11.68 -26.26
CA ILE A 12 0.92 -10.42 -25.52
C ILE A 12 -0.12 -9.41 -25.98
N GLN A 13 -0.38 -9.30 -27.29
CA GLN A 13 -1.44 -8.44 -27.81
C GLN A 13 -2.82 -8.80 -27.22
N GLU A 14 -3.10 -10.08 -27.05
CA GLU A 14 -4.36 -10.55 -26.45
C GLU A 14 -4.51 -10.11 -24.98
N LYS A 15 -3.42 -10.15 -24.21
CA LYS A 15 -3.38 -9.64 -22.83
C LYS A 15 -3.54 -8.12 -22.75
N LEU A 16 -3.20 -7.40 -23.82
CA LEU A 16 -3.25 -5.94 -23.89
C LEU A 16 -4.51 -5.40 -24.61
N LYS A 17 -5.50 -6.24 -24.91
CA LYS A 17 -6.75 -5.84 -25.60
C LYS A 17 -7.44 -4.65 -24.94
N LEU A 18 -7.47 -4.62 -23.59
CA LEU A 18 -8.10 -3.52 -22.84
C LEU A 18 -7.34 -2.19 -23.02
N TRP A 19 -6.01 -2.24 -22.91
CA TRP A 19 -5.15 -1.08 -23.10
C TRP A 19 -5.20 -0.56 -24.53
N LYS A 20 -5.27 -1.46 -25.52
CA LYS A 20 -5.46 -1.09 -26.92
C LYS A 20 -6.77 -0.31 -27.11
N LYS A 21 -7.90 -0.82 -26.61
CA LYS A 21 -9.19 -0.13 -26.68
C LYS A 21 -9.17 1.24 -26.00
N LEU A 22 -8.49 1.34 -24.86
CA LEU A 22 -8.32 2.61 -24.14
C LEU A 22 -7.54 3.63 -24.96
N LEU A 23 -6.41 3.22 -25.54
CA LEU A 23 -5.60 4.09 -26.39
C LEU A 23 -6.32 4.47 -27.70
N GLU A 24 -7.09 3.55 -28.28
CA GLU A 24 -7.93 3.82 -29.47
C GLU A 24 -9.04 4.83 -29.15
N TYR A 25 -9.65 4.76 -27.97
CA TYR A 25 -10.69 5.69 -27.56
C TYR A 25 -10.15 7.10 -27.28
N VAL A 26 -9.03 7.18 -26.55
CA VAL A 26 -8.46 8.47 -26.13
C VAL A 26 -7.81 9.21 -27.31
N GLY A 27 -7.21 8.48 -28.25
CA GLY A 27 -6.53 9.04 -29.41
C GLY A 27 -5.22 9.75 -29.07
N ASP A 28 -4.68 10.49 -30.05
CA ASP A 28 -3.37 11.16 -29.92
C ASP A 28 -3.46 12.51 -29.16
N ASP A 29 -4.60 13.19 -29.21
CA ASP A 29 -4.87 14.44 -28.46
C ASP A 29 -5.46 14.14 -27.07
N ALA A 30 -4.74 13.34 -26.30
CA ALA A 30 -5.19 12.84 -25.01
C ALA A 30 -5.19 13.92 -23.93
N ASP A 31 -6.35 14.18 -23.33
CA ASP A 31 -6.51 15.00 -22.14
C ASP A 31 -7.27 14.24 -21.04
N GLU A 32 -7.26 14.77 -19.82
CA GLU A 32 -7.89 14.11 -18.67
C GLU A 32 -9.41 13.88 -18.84
N PRO A 33 -10.21 14.82 -19.38
CA PRO A 33 -11.61 14.55 -19.74
C PRO A 33 -11.79 13.32 -20.64
N LYS A 34 -11.00 13.16 -21.71
CA LYS A 34 -11.10 12.00 -22.60
C LYS A 34 -10.74 10.69 -21.89
N TYR A 35 -9.73 10.70 -21.01
CA TYR A 35 -9.41 9.52 -20.20
C TYR A 35 -10.57 9.14 -19.27
N ARG A 36 -11.23 10.12 -18.64
CA ARG A 36 -12.40 9.88 -17.79
C ARG A 36 -13.55 9.25 -18.57
N GLU A 37 -13.85 9.79 -19.76
CA GLU A 37 -14.89 9.23 -20.63
C GLU A 37 -14.51 7.83 -21.13
N ALA A 38 -13.23 7.58 -21.44
CA ALA A 38 -12.75 6.25 -21.82
C ALA A 38 -12.98 5.21 -20.71
N VAL A 39 -12.68 5.57 -19.46
CA VAL A 39 -12.89 4.68 -18.30
C VAL A 39 -14.37 4.32 -18.15
N LYS A 40 -15.27 5.30 -18.31
CA LYS A 40 -16.72 5.09 -18.27
C LYS A 40 -17.21 4.25 -19.44
N HIS A 41 -16.82 4.61 -20.66
CA HIS A 41 -17.27 3.99 -21.90
C HIS A 41 -16.81 2.53 -22.04
N LEU A 42 -15.57 2.24 -21.66
CA LEU A 42 -15.00 0.90 -21.76
C LEU A 42 -15.42 -0.04 -20.63
N ASN A 43 -16.20 0.46 -19.66
CA ASN A 43 -16.67 -0.27 -18.49
C ASN A 43 -15.54 -1.07 -17.83
N LEU A 44 -14.43 -0.37 -17.53
CA LEU A 44 -13.24 -1.02 -17.00
C LEU A 44 -13.57 -1.78 -15.70
N PRO A 45 -12.98 -2.98 -15.47
CA PRO A 45 -13.27 -3.75 -14.27
C PRO A 45 -13.02 -2.94 -13.01
N LYS A 46 -14.02 -2.86 -12.13
CA LYS A 46 -13.96 -2.11 -10.88
C LYS A 46 -12.71 -2.44 -10.04
N ALA A 47 -12.31 -3.71 -9.99
CA ALA A 47 -11.11 -4.15 -9.29
C ALA A 47 -9.83 -3.47 -9.81
N MET A 48 -9.73 -3.27 -11.13
CA MET A 48 -8.59 -2.58 -11.75
C MET A 48 -8.60 -1.10 -11.40
N LEU A 49 -9.78 -0.47 -11.37
CA LEU A 49 -9.90 0.94 -11.00
C LEU A 49 -9.61 1.20 -9.52
N HIS A 50 -9.90 0.25 -8.63
CA HIS A 50 -9.51 0.31 -7.22
C HIS A 50 -8.00 0.11 -7.00
N LEU A 51 -7.33 -0.61 -7.90
CA LEU A 51 -5.90 -0.93 -7.76
C LEU A 51 -5.04 0.32 -7.69
N PHE A 52 -5.26 1.29 -8.57
CA PHE A 52 -4.43 2.50 -8.66
C PHE A 52 -4.45 3.37 -7.39
N PRO A 53 -5.61 3.83 -6.88
CA PRO A 53 -5.64 4.62 -5.65
C PRO A 53 -5.14 3.81 -4.43
N THR A 54 -5.44 2.51 -4.38
CA THR A 54 -4.98 1.65 -3.29
C THR A 54 -3.45 1.50 -3.31
N ALA A 55 -2.85 1.30 -4.49
CA ALA A 55 -1.41 1.18 -4.66
C ALA A 55 -0.68 2.48 -4.32
N TYR A 56 -1.24 3.63 -4.75
CA TYR A 56 -0.68 4.94 -4.39
C TYR A 56 -0.70 5.15 -2.87
N SER A 57 -1.84 4.93 -2.22
CA SER A 57 -1.93 5.03 -0.76
C SER A 57 -1.02 4.03 -0.04
N ALA A 58 -0.82 2.82 -0.58
CA ALA A 58 0.11 1.85 -0.01
C ALA A 58 1.59 2.28 -0.17
N CYS A 59 1.93 2.93 -1.29
CA CYS A 59 3.27 3.50 -1.51
C CYS A 59 3.56 4.59 -0.48
N LEU A 60 2.63 5.52 -0.29
CA LEU A 60 2.76 6.55 0.74
C LEU A 60 2.81 5.95 2.14
N TRP A 61 1.99 4.93 2.44
CA TRP A 61 2.02 4.24 3.73
C TRP A 61 3.38 3.61 4.01
N ASN A 62 3.99 2.96 3.01
CA ASN A 62 5.34 2.39 3.16
C ASN A 62 6.38 3.47 3.45
N ARG A 63 6.29 4.65 2.81
CA ARG A 63 7.17 5.79 3.08
C ARG A 63 7.00 6.31 4.49
N LEU A 64 5.74 6.50 4.92
CA LEU A 64 5.42 6.95 6.28
C LEU A 64 5.91 5.95 7.33
N ALA A 65 5.62 4.66 7.15
CA ALA A 65 6.07 3.58 8.03
C ALA A 65 7.60 3.53 8.12
N SER A 66 8.30 3.65 6.98
CA SER A 66 9.77 3.68 6.93
C SER A 66 10.34 4.90 7.64
N ARG A 67 9.76 6.10 7.42
CA ARG A 67 10.12 7.34 8.13
C ARG A 67 9.93 7.16 9.63
N ARG A 68 8.78 6.64 10.06
CA ARG A 68 8.48 6.39 11.47
C ARG A 68 9.45 5.40 12.11
N ILE A 69 9.81 4.30 11.46
CA ILE A 69 10.76 3.33 12.02
C ILE A 69 12.18 3.92 12.07
N ARG A 70 12.60 4.65 11.03
CA ARG A 70 13.93 5.26 10.98
C ARG A 70 14.13 6.33 12.05
N ASP A 71 13.19 7.26 12.15
CA ASP A 71 13.30 8.41 13.05
C ASP A 71 12.91 8.01 14.49
N GLY A 72 12.01 7.03 14.58
CA GLY A 72 11.32 6.62 15.79
C GLY A 72 11.86 5.36 16.49
N GLY A 73 12.64 4.55 15.77
CA GLY A 73 13.06 3.22 16.22
C GLY A 73 11.89 2.25 16.39
N LEU A 74 12.15 1.16 17.12
CA LEU A 74 11.20 0.07 17.42
C LEU A 74 10.50 0.25 18.77
N CYS A 75 10.46 1.46 19.30
CA CYS A 75 9.74 1.80 20.53
C CYS A 75 8.51 2.64 20.18
N VAL A 76 7.48 2.59 21.03
CA VAL A 76 6.35 3.50 20.97
C VAL A 76 6.79 4.89 21.44
N ARG A 77 6.24 5.95 20.84
CA ARG A 77 6.53 7.35 21.13
C ARG A 77 5.24 8.16 21.26
N VAL A 78 5.36 9.31 21.92
CA VAL A 78 4.29 10.32 21.93
C VAL A 78 3.86 10.67 20.50
N GLY A 79 2.55 10.70 20.29
CA GLY A 79 1.93 10.94 19.01
C GLY A 79 1.68 9.69 18.16
N ASP A 80 2.23 8.53 18.53
CA ASP A 80 1.88 7.29 17.85
C ASP A 80 0.41 6.93 18.08
N LEU A 81 -0.16 6.27 17.08
CA LEU A 81 -1.49 5.70 17.17
C LEU A 81 -1.33 4.22 17.55
N VAL A 82 -1.94 3.80 18.65
CA VAL A 82 -1.88 2.43 19.16
C VAL A 82 -3.27 1.80 19.22
N ALA A 83 -3.33 0.49 19.04
CA ALA A 83 -4.53 -0.29 19.31
C ALA A 83 -4.66 -0.54 20.82
N VAL A 84 -5.83 -0.24 21.38
CA VAL A 84 -6.18 -0.47 22.78
C VAL A 84 -7.37 -1.43 22.89
N GLY A 85 -7.22 -2.44 23.73
CA GLY A 85 -8.22 -3.49 23.98
C GLY A 85 -7.86 -4.83 23.34
N ALA A 86 -8.21 -5.94 24.01
CA ALA A 86 -8.03 -7.29 23.51
C ALA A 86 -9.36 -7.88 23.02
N GLY A 87 -9.47 -8.25 21.75
CA GLY A 87 -10.68 -8.92 21.25
C GLY A 87 -10.78 -8.99 19.73
N ALA A 88 -11.46 -10.04 19.24
CA ALA A 88 -11.57 -10.38 17.83
C ALA A 88 -12.36 -9.37 16.97
N ASN A 89 -13.01 -8.36 17.56
CA ASN A 89 -13.72 -7.33 16.83
C ASN A 89 -13.64 -6.01 17.60
N PHE A 90 -13.10 -4.97 16.95
CA PHE A 90 -12.96 -3.58 17.38
C PHE A 90 -11.79 -3.26 18.30
N GLU A 91 -10.57 -3.31 17.76
CA GLU A 91 -9.46 -2.51 18.29
C GLU A 91 -9.87 -1.03 18.29
N ARG A 92 -10.02 -0.41 19.45
CA ARG A 92 -10.14 1.05 19.53
C ARG A 92 -8.75 1.62 19.32
N LEU A 93 -8.64 2.71 18.58
CA LEU A 93 -7.38 3.40 18.44
C LEU A 93 -7.27 4.53 19.46
N LYS A 94 -6.06 4.73 19.97
CA LYS A 94 -5.72 5.83 20.86
C LYS A 94 -4.41 6.45 20.41
N ARG A 95 -4.34 7.78 20.41
CA ARG A 95 -3.08 8.50 20.22
C ARG A 95 -2.36 8.58 21.57
N VAL A 96 -1.08 8.22 21.59
CA VAL A 96 -0.22 8.29 22.78
C VAL A 96 0.07 9.75 23.10
N GLU A 97 -0.15 10.18 24.35
CA GLU A 97 -0.05 11.59 24.74
C GLU A 97 1.16 11.91 25.62
N SER A 98 1.79 10.90 26.23
CA SER A 98 2.96 11.07 27.12
C SER A 98 3.97 9.93 26.99
N ASP A 99 5.21 10.16 27.43
CA ASP A 99 6.27 9.14 27.40
C ASP A 99 5.98 8.03 28.43
N GLU A 100 5.41 8.36 29.58
CA GLU A 100 4.96 7.39 30.59
C GLU A 100 3.89 6.44 30.03
N GLU A 101 3.00 6.97 29.20
CA GLU A 101 2.01 6.17 28.47
C GLU A 101 2.69 5.32 27.39
N ALA A 102 3.64 5.88 26.63
CA ALA A 102 4.34 5.16 25.57
C ALA A 102 5.01 3.88 26.10
N CYS A 103 5.55 3.90 27.32
CA CYS A 103 6.15 2.74 27.97
C CYS A 103 5.18 1.59 28.26
N GLN A 104 3.87 1.81 28.19
CA GLN A 104 2.85 0.78 28.41
C GLN A 104 2.56 -0.05 27.15
N TYR A 105 3.05 0.39 26.00
CA TYR A 105 2.79 -0.20 24.70
C TYR A 105 4.06 -0.73 24.05
N THR A 106 3.87 -1.64 23.10
CA THR A 106 4.93 -2.21 22.28
C THR A 106 4.79 -1.80 20.82
N ILE A 107 5.83 -2.02 20.04
CA ILE A 107 5.82 -1.77 18.59
C ILE A 107 4.69 -2.53 17.86
N ASN A 108 4.22 -3.66 18.42
CA ASN A 108 3.13 -4.46 17.84
C ASN A 108 1.76 -3.78 17.99
N ASP A 109 1.65 -2.83 18.94
CA ASP A 109 0.42 -2.10 19.21
C ASP A 109 0.27 -0.90 18.27
N ILE A 110 1.37 -0.42 17.67
CA ILE A 110 1.35 0.72 16.75
C ILE A 110 0.53 0.40 15.50
N ARG A 111 -0.34 1.32 15.12
CA ARG A 111 -1.16 1.31 13.92
C ARG A 111 -0.85 2.55 13.09
N SER A 112 -0.33 2.37 11.88
CA SER A 112 -0.13 3.47 10.94
C SER A 112 -1.35 3.60 10.02
N PRO A 113 -2.04 4.77 9.97
CA PRO A 113 -3.17 4.99 9.09
C PRO A 113 -2.73 5.10 7.63
N GLN A 114 -3.45 4.42 6.73
CA GLN A 114 -3.28 4.59 5.29
C GLN A 114 -4.06 5.80 4.80
N LEU A 115 -3.47 6.58 3.90
CA LEU A 115 -4.12 7.76 3.32
C LEU A 115 -5.41 7.38 2.59
N GLY A 116 -6.51 8.03 2.95
CA GLY A 116 -7.84 7.75 2.41
C GLY A 116 -8.92 8.64 3.02
N LEU A 117 -10.17 8.33 2.67
CA LEU A 117 -11.38 9.03 3.11
C LEU A 117 -11.53 8.92 4.62
N GLN A 118 -11.58 10.08 5.29
CA GLN A 118 -11.74 10.18 6.74
C GLN A 118 -13.18 10.60 7.07
N ARG A 119 -14.01 9.68 7.55
CA ARG A 119 -15.37 9.96 8.04
C ARG A 119 -15.51 9.48 9.47
N GLU A 120 -16.18 10.26 10.30
CA GLU A 120 -16.47 9.91 11.69
C GLU A 120 -17.22 8.57 11.76
N GLY A 121 -16.82 7.69 12.69
CA GLY A 121 -17.35 6.34 12.83
C GLY A 121 -16.94 5.35 11.72
N ILE A 122 -16.15 5.81 10.73
CA ILE A 122 -15.60 4.98 9.65
C ILE A 122 -14.07 4.98 9.69
N CYS A 123 -13.45 6.04 10.22
CA CYS A 123 -12.00 6.20 10.32
C CYS A 123 -11.57 6.29 11.78
N PRO A 124 -11.19 5.16 12.42
CA PRO A 124 -10.78 5.13 13.83
C PRO A 124 -9.58 6.03 14.15
N ALA A 125 -8.72 6.31 13.15
CA ALA A 125 -7.59 7.23 13.33
C ALA A 125 -8.07 8.67 13.55
N ARG A 126 -9.09 9.11 12.79
CA ARG A 126 -9.73 10.41 12.97
C ARG A 126 -10.44 10.49 14.32
N ASP A 127 -11.14 9.42 14.70
CA ASP A 127 -11.82 9.34 15.99
C ASP A 127 -10.82 9.40 17.18
N ALA A 128 -9.57 9.01 16.94
CA ALA A 128 -8.46 9.13 17.89
C ALA A 128 -7.70 10.47 17.80
N GLY A 129 -8.21 11.46 17.06
CA GLY A 129 -7.62 12.80 16.96
C GLY A 129 -6.41 12.89 16.01
N VAL A 130 -6.27 11.96 15.06
CA VAL A 130 -5.24 12.02 14.02
C VAL A 130 -5.85 12.48 12.71
N ASP A 131 -5.37 13.61 12.20
CA ASP A 131 -5.66 14.03 10.82
C ASP A 131 -4.71 13.32 9.84
N VAL A 132 -5.25 12.32 9.15
CA VAL A 132 -4.49 11.52 8.18
C VAL A 132 -4.08 12.34 6.95
N GLN A 133 -4.83 13.38 6.56
CA GLN A 133 -4.41 14.22 5.43
C GLN A 133 -3.18 15.05 5.81
N GLN A 134 -3.22 15.68 6.99
CA GLN A 134 -2.09 16.45 7.49
C GLN A 134 -0.85 15.57 7.68
N LEU A 135 -1.00 14.35 8.22
CA LEU A 135 0.10 13.41 8.44
C LEU A 135 0.85 13.05 7.14
N TYR A 136 0.16 13.06 6.01
CA TYR A 136 0.73 12.72 4.70
C TYR A 136 1.11 13.95 3.86
N GLY A 137 0.89 15.17 4.36
CA GLY A 137 1.14 16.43 3.63
C GLY A 137 2.53 16.47 3.01
N ASP A 138 3.58 16.35 3.84
CA ASP A 138 4.98 16.32 3.37
C ASP A 138 5.22 15.23 2.32
N LEU A 139 4.65 14.04 2.49
CA LEU A 139 4.87 12.92 1.57
C LEU A 139 4.18 13.14 0.22
N VAL A 140 3.07 13.87 0.20
CA VAL A 140 2.40 14.29 -1.04
C VAL A 140 3.23 15.36 -1.73
N GLU A 141 3.76 16.34 -1.00
CA GLU A 141 4.68 17.35 -1.56
C GLU A 141 5.94 16.68 -2.15
N ASP A 142 6.58 15.76 -1.41
CA ASP A 142 7.70 14.95 -1.91
C ASP A 142 7.35 14.22 -3.21
N SER A 143 6.12 13.71 -3.33
CA SER A 143 5.66 12.99 -4.52
C SER A 143 5.46 13.94 -5.71
N ILE A 144 5.04 15.19 -5.45
CA ILE A 144 4.93 16.25 -6.47
C ILE A 144 6.32 16.66 -6.95
N GLU A 145 7.25 16.91 -6.04
CA GLU A 145 8.63 17.30 -6.36
C GLU A 145 9.36 16.23 -7.20
N ARG A 146 9.05 14.95 -6.95
CA ARG A 146 9.58 13.81 -7.72
C ARG A 146 8.87 13.57 -9.05
N GLY A 147 7.81 14.32 -9.36
CA GLY A 147 6.98 14.11 -10.55
C GLY A 147 6.12 12.85 -10.54
N GLU A 148 5.91 12.25 -9.35
CA GLU A 148 5.07 11.07 -9.16
C GLU A 148 3.58 11.44 -9.05
N ALA A 149 3.31 12.68 -8.63
CA ALA A 149 1.97 13.27 -8.52
C ALA A 149 1.93 14.65 -9.19
N PRO A 150 0.78 15.08 -9.75
CA PRO A 150 0.63 16.43 -10.28
C PRO A 150 0.51 17.46 -9.15
N ALA A 151 0.93 18.72 -9.38
CA ALA A 151 0.91 19.78 -8.36
C ALA A 151 -0.47 19.98 -7.68
N ARG A 152 -1.56 19.84 -8.43
CA ARG A 152 -2.94 19.89 -7.90
C ARG A 152 -3.27 18.83 -6.86
N ALA A 153 -2.47 17.76 -6.74
CA ALA A 153 -2.69 16.71 -5.75
C ALA A 153 -2.64 17.24 -4.31
N ARG A 154 -2.02 18.41 -4.08
CA ARG A 154 -2.00 19.11 -2.80
C ARG A 154 -3.40 19.44 -2.26
N GLU A 155 -4.30 19.90 -3.15
CA GLU A 155 -5.61 20.43 -2.77
C GLU A 155 -6.77 19.54 -3.25
N GLU A 156 -6.54 18.77 -4.32
CA GLU A 156 -7.59 18.02 -5.00
C GLU A 156 -7.53 16.50 -4.79
N LEU A 157 -6.81 16.01 -3.77
CA LEU A 157 -6.69 14.57 -3.55
C LEU A 157 -8.06 13.95 -3.16
N LYS A 158 -8.80 13.49 -4.17
CA LYS A 158 -10.11 12.87 -3.98
C LYS A 158 -9.95 11.41 -3.59
N HIS A 159 -10.38 11.09 -2.37
CA HIS A 159 -10.42 9.70 -1.87
C HIS A 159 -11.75 8.99 -2.20
N ASP A 160 -12.76 9.75 -2.64
CA ASP A 160 -13.97 9.23 -3.25
C ASP A 160 -13.97 9.61 -4.74
N LEU A 161 -13.75 8.62 -5.59
CA LEU A 161 -13.71 8.78 -7.05
C LEU A 161 -15.05 8.43 -7.70
N THR A 162 -16.12 8.25 -6.90
CA THR A 162 -17.43 7.79 -7.39
C THR A 162 -17.99 8.70 -8.47
N GLU A 163 -17.96 10.02 -8.24
CA GLU A 163 -18.48 11.00 -9.19
C GLU A 163 -17.60 11.09 -10.46
N LEU A 164 -16.28 11.01 -10.29
CA LEU A 164 -15.33 11.12 -11.41
C LEU A 164 -15.41 9.93 -12.37
N LEU A 165 -15.63 8.74 -11.83
CA LEU A 165 -15.56 7.49 -12.59
C LEU A 165 -16.93 6.85 -12.83
N ALA A 166 -18.02 7.50 -12.38
CA ALA A 166 -19.38 6.95 -12.37
C ALA A 166 -19.46 5.52 -11.77
N CYS A 167 -18.52 5.18 -10.88
CA CYS A 167 -18.36 3.86 -10.29
C CYS A 167 -17.92 4.01 -8.85
N ARG A 168 -18.60 3.33 -7.90
CA ARG A 168 -18.34 3.47 -6.46
C ARG A 168 -16.94 3.01 -6.08
N ILE A 169 -15.99 3.95 -6.10
CA ILE A 169 -14.57 3.77 -5.79
C ILE A 169 -14.23 4.71 -4.65
N ARG A 170 -14.10 4.13 -3.47
CA ARG A 170 -13.78 4.84 -2.22
C ARG A 170 -12.57 4.18 -1.62
N ASN A 171 -11.51 4.95 -1.46
CA ASN A 171 -10.32 4.54 -0.76
C ASN A 171 -10.43 5.05 0.67
N VAL A 172 -10.83 4.19 1.61
CA VAL A 172 -11.09 4.58 3.00
C VAL A 172 -9.79 4.49 3.80
N SER A 173 -9.59 5.42 4.72
CA SER A 173 -8.44 5.35 5.63
C SER A 173 -8.60 4.16 6.59
N ILE A 174 -7.59 3.29 6.63
CA ILE A 174 -7.54 2.12 7.50
C ILE A 174 -6.22 2.16 8.26
N ALA A 175 -6.29 1.99 9.58
CA ALA A 175 -5.10 1.86 10.41
C ALA A 175 -4.58 0.43 10.35
N ARG A 176 -3.32 0.27 9.95
CA ARG A 176 -2.68 -1.03 9.76
C ARG A 176 -1.57 -1.21 10.79
N PRO A 177 -1.32 -2.45 11.29
CA PRO A 177 -0.15 -2.72 12.11
C PRO A 177 1.12 -2.20 11.44
N LEU A 178 1.94 -1.44 12.19
CA LEU A 178 3.21 -0.91 11.67
C LEU A 178 4.20 -2.04 11.38
N VAL A 179 4.23 -3.03 12.28
CA VAL A 179 5.02 -4.24 12.16
C VAL A 179 4.11 -5.46 12.16
N VAL A 180 4.53 -6.49 11.45
CA VAL A 180 3.85 -7.79 11.42
C VAL A 180 4.81 -8.85 11.92
N LYS A 181 4.42 -9.55 12.98
CA LYS A 181 5.17 -10.69 13.49
C LYS A 181 4.64 -11.99 12.85
N PRO A 182 5.48 -12.82 12.22
CA PRO A 182 5.06 -14.15 11.80
C PRO A 182 4.69 -15.01 13.02
N LEU A 183 3.65 -15.82 12.87
CA LEU A 183 3.17 -16.73 13.91
C LEU A 183 3.69 -18.15 13.65
N ALA A 184 3.96 -18.88 14.74
CA ALA A 184 4.48 -20.26 14.72
C ALA A 184 5.65 -20.45 13.73
N MET A 185 6.60 -19.50 13.74
CA MET A 185 7.76 -19.55 12.86
C MET A 185 8.71 -20.66 13.30
N SER A 186 9.03 -21.56 12.38
CA SER A 186 10.06 -22.59 12.52
C SER A 186 11.03 -22.49 11.34
N ALA A 187 12.27 -22.90 11.58
CA ALA A 187 13.32 -22.96 10.57
C ALA A 187 14.09 -24.26 10.72
N ARG A 188 14.32 -24.96 9.61
CA ARG A 188 15.21 -26.13 9.56
C ARG A 188 16.10 -26.07 8.33
N GLN A 189 17.31 -26.59 8.47
CA GLN A 189 18.25 -26.73 7.37
C GLN A 189 18.11 -28.13 6.77
N GLU A 190 17.99 -28.19 5.45
CA GLU A 190 18.03 -29.44 4.71
C GLU A 190 19.36 -29.53 3.97
N ILE A 191 20.20 -30.46 4.40
CA ILE A 191 21.51 -30.70 3.79
C ILE A 191 21.27 -31.44 2.47
N GLY A 192 21.88 -30.93 1.39
CA GLY A 192 21.80 -31.56 0.08
C GLY A 192 22.34 -32.99 0.08
N LYS A 193 21.96 -33.77 -0.93
CA LYS A 193 22.39 -35.17 -1.07
C LYS A 193 23.87 -35.28 -1.45
N SER A 194 24.46 -34.18 -1.93
CA SER A 194 25.87 -34.08 -2.33
C SER A 194 26.63 -33.08 -1.46
N PRO A 195 27.91 -33.34 -1.13
CA PRO A 195 28.77 -32.39 -0.42
C PRO A 195 28.96 -31.03 -1.13
N MET A 196 28.66 -30.99 -2.44
CA MET A 196 28.73 -29.76 -3.24
C MET A 196 27.40 -28.99 -3.31
N GLU A 197 26.30 -29.56 -2.82
CA GLU A 197 25.02 -28.87 -2.77
C GLU A 197 24.99 -27.91 -1.58
N ARG A 198 24.59 -26.66 -1.84
CA ARG A 198 24.34 -25.69 -0.77
C ARG A 198 23.16 -26.17 0.07
N PRO A 199 23.21 -26.01 1.40
CA PRO A 199 22.09 -26.38 2.24
C PRO A 199 20.87 -25.49 1.93
N ASN A 200 19.70 -26.09 1.93
CA ASN A 200 18.43 -25.37 1.80
C ASN A 200 17.95 -24.91 3.18
N LEU A 201 17.36 -23.72 3.24
CA LEU A 201 16.65 -23.22 4.42
C LEU A 201 15.15 -23.43 4.21
N ILE A 202 14.54 -24.27 5.04
CA ILE A 202 13.10 -24.51 5.05
C ILE A 202 12.48 -23.68 6.16
N LEU A 203 11.51 -22.84 5.82
CA LEU A 203 10.80 -21.96 6.73
C LEU A 203 9.32 -22.33 6.75
N GLU A 204 8.76 -22.49 7.95
CA GLU A 204 7.33 -22.68 8.15
C GLU A 204 6.83 -21.56 9.06
N PHE A 205 5.80 -20.83 8.63
CA PHE A 205 5.25 -19.71 9.38
C PHE A 205 3.84 -19.37 8.89
N TYR A 206 3.07 -18.69 9.74
CA TYR A 206 1.79 -18.09 9.38
C TYR A 206 1.90 -16.57 9.37
N LEU A 207 1.25 -15.94 8.38
CA LEU A 207 1.16 -14.50 8.29
C LEU A 207 -0.30 -14.03 8.42
N PRO A 208 -0.55 -12.93 9.13
CA PRO A 208 -1.85 -12.27 9.11
C PRO A 208 -2.26 -11.86 7.69
N ARG A 209 -3.58 -11.79 7.46
CA ARG A 209 -4.13 -11.35 6.18
C ARG A 209 -3.58 -9.98 5.78
N GLY A 210 -3.20 -9.83 4.51
CA GLY A 210 -2.66 -8.56 3.97
C GLY A 210 -1.17 -8.36 4.22
N SER A 211 -0.48 -9.39 4.72
CA SER A 211 0.98 -9.43 4.84
C SER A 211 1.59 -10.24 3.69
N TYR A 212 2.85 -9.96 3.37
CA TYR A 212 3.55 -10.59 2.24
C TYR A 212 4.75 -11.40 2.75
N ALA A 213 4.85 -12.67 2.32
CA ALA A 213 5.99 -13.52 2.64
C ALA A 213 7.32 -12.92 2.19
N THR A 214 7.32 -12.22 1.05
CA THR A 214 8.48 -11.50 0.53
C THR A 214 9.02 -10.43 1.49
N SER A 215 8.16 -9.79 2.30
CA SER A 215 8.60 -8.85 3.32
C SER A 215 9.42 -9.53 4.41
N LEU A 216 8.98 -10.72 4.87
CA LEU A 216 9.74 -11.53 5.82
C LEU A 216 11.04 -12.04 5.21
N LEU A 217 10.99 -12.57 3.98
CA LEU A 217 12.17 -13.08 3.27
C LEU A 217 13.22 -11.99 3.03
N ARG A 218 12.79 -10.75 2.81
CA ARG A 218 13.68 -9.59 2.72
C ARG A 218 14.39 -9.32 4.04
N GLU A 219 13.67 -9.37 5.15
CA GLU A 219 14.23 -9.11 6.49
C GLU A 219 15.27 -10.16 6.90
N ILE A 220 15.07 -11.43 6.53
CA ILE A 220 16.05 -12.50 6.77
C ILE A 220 17.18 -12.55 5.72
N GLY A 221 17.23 -11.60 4.78
CA GLY A 221 18.30 -11.49 3.78
C GLY A 221 18.22 -12.46 2.60
N VAL A 222 17.07 -13.10 2.36
CA VAL A 222 16.90 -14.11 1.28
C VAL A 222 16.53 -13.46 -0.05
N ALA A 223 15.85 -12.32 -0.06
CA ALA A 223 15.42 -11.67 -1.29
C ALA A 223 15.51 -10.14 -1.19
N ASP A 224 16.23 -9.51 -2.12
CA ASP A 224 15.91 -8.14 -2.52
C ASP A 224 14.84 -8.23 -3.63
N PRO A 225 13.60 -7.73 -3.42
CA PRO A 225 12.57 -7.73 -4.44
C PRO A 225 13.00 -7.03 -5.74
N SER A 226 14.01 -6.15 -5.69
CA SER A 226 14.60 -5.51 -6.88
C SER A 226 15.19 -6.52 -7.87
N SER A 227 15.60 -7.70 -7.40
CA SER A 227 16.19 -8.77 -8.21
C SER A 227 15.16 -9.66 -8.93
N ALA A 228 13.87 -9.58 -8.55
CA ALA A 228 12.82 -10.45 -9.08
C ALA A 228 12.26 -10.01 -10.45
N VAL A 229 12.70 -8.86 -10.98
CA VAL A 229 12.23 -8.30 -12.28
C VAL A 229 13.16 -8.66 -13.45
N GLN A 230 14.24 -9.41 -13.23
CA GLN A 230 15.12 -9.88 -14.31
C GLN A 230 15.16 -11.41 -14.41
N LYS A 231 14.08 -12.03 -14.91
CA LYS A 231 14.14 -13.27 -15.71
C LYS A 231 12.99 -13.31 -16.70
#